data_AF-A0A662VUG4-F1
#
_entry.id   AF-A0A662VUG4-F1
#
_cell.length_a   1.000
_cell.length_b   1.000
_cell.length_c   1.000
_cell.angle_alpha   90.00
_cell.angle_beta   90.00
_cell.angle_gamma   90.00
#
_symmetry.space_group_name_H-M   'P 1'
#
loop_
_entity.id
_entity.type
_entity.pdbx_description
1 polymer ?
#
loop_
_entity_poly.entity_id
_entity_poly.type
_entity_poly.pdbx_seq_one_letter_code
_entity_poly.pdbx_strand_id
1 'polypeptide(L)' 'MVDGQTTSLTRANKTSQSLRTTVPMGIIKQFGLKEGDKLLWRLDVKDNKLVIVIEPVKVVEAEVR' A
#
# COMPACT_ATOMS: atom_id res chain seq x y z
N MET A 1 -16.42 -3.79 5.31
CA MET A 1 -15.58 -2.58 5.12
C MET A 1 -14.54 -2.56 6.23
N VAL A 2 -13.29 -2.21 5.91
CA VAL A 2 -12.19 -2.19 6.88
C VAL A 2 -12.07 -0.75 7.38
N ASP A 3 -13.03 -0.27 8.16
CA ASP A 3 -13.02 1.11 8.64
C ASP A 3 -12.25 1.26 9.95
N GLY A 4 -11.36 2.26 10.00
CA GLY A 4 -10.76 2.77 11.24
C GLY A 4 -9.48 2.07 11.74
N GLN A 5 -8.82 1.24 10.95
CA GLN A 5 -7.52 0.65 11.36
C GLN A 5 -6.38 1.64 11.16
N THR A 6 -5.71 2.00 12.25
CA THR A 6 -4.50 2.84 12.24
C THR A 6 -3.26 1.98 12.49
N THR A 7 -2.21 2.23 11.72
CA THR A 7 -0.90 1.58 11.87
C THR A 7 0.17 2.65 12.03
N SER A 8 1.20 2.35 12.82
CA SER A 8 2.30 3.29 13.09
C SER A 8 3.48 3.03 12.16
N LEU A 9 4.15 4.11 11.75
CA LEU A 9 5.39 4.05 10.98
C LEU A 9 6.57 3.68 11.90
N THR A 10 7.47 2.85 11.37
CA THR A 10 8.75 2.51 12.02
C THR A 10 9.88 2.64 11.00
N ARG A 11 11.12 2.87 11.45
CA ARG A 11 12.27 2.91 10.54
C ARG A 11 12.42 1.57 9.80
N ALA A 12 12.61 1.63 8.48
CA ALA A 12 12.76 0.45 7.65
C ALA A 12 14.07 -0.29 7.94
N ASN A 13 15.13 0.43 8.28
CA ASN A 13 16.40 -0.13 8.74
C ASN A 13 17.14 0.93 9.58
N LYS A 14 18.32 0.59 10.12
CA LYS A 14 19.09 1.47 11.01
C LYS A 14 19.77 2.64 10.27
N THR A 15 19.92 2.55 8.96
CA THR A 15 20.79 3.46 8.18
C THR A 15 20.02 4.41 7.27
N SER A 16 18.78 4.10 6.92
CA SER A 16 17.94 4.90 6.04
C SER A 16 16.87 5.67 6.81
N GLN A 17 16.43 6.79 6.22
CA GLN A 17 15.28 7.56 6.69
C GLN A 17 13.94 6.99 6.19
N SER A 18 13.97 5.93 5.39
CA SER A 18 12.74 5.30 4.91
C SER A 18 11.98 4.65 6.08
N LEU A 19 10.66 4.75 6.00
CA LEU A 19 9.75 4.22 7.01
C LEU A 19 8.95 3.06 6.39
N ARG A 20 8.61 2.08 7.22
CA ARG A 20 7.67 1.01 6.90
C ARG A 20 6.47 1.08 7.84
N THR A 21 5.32 0.70 7.32
CA THR A 21 4.11 0.47 8.11
C THR A 21 3.59 -0.93 7.84
N THR A 22 2.87 -1.49 8.81
CA THR A 22 2.09 -2.70 8.58
C THR A 22 0.93 -2.39 7.64
N VAL A 23 0.66 -3.27 6.68
CA VAL A 23 -0.58 -3.23 5.89
C VAL A 23 -1.67 -3.93 6.70
N PRO A 24 -2.80 -3.26 7.02
CA PRO A 24 -3.87 -3.86 7.80
C PRO A 24 -4.41 -5.17 7.19
N MET A 25 -4.72 -6.16 8.02
CA MET A 25 -5.16 -7.49 7.57
C MET A 25 -6.38 -7.45 6.65
N GLY A 26 -7.29 -6.50 6.87
CA GLY A 26 -8.45 -6.33 6.00
C GLY A 26 -8.07 -5.91 4.58
N ILE A 27 -7.06 -5.05 4.42
CA ILE A 27 -6.53 -4.63 3.12
C ILE A 27 -5.83 -5.80 2.43
N ILE A 28 -5.01 -6.56 3.18
CA ILE A 28 -4.35 -7.77 2.68
C ILE A 28 -5.39 -8.74 2.09
N LYS A 29 -6.44 -9.05 2.83
CA LYS A 29 -7.50 -9.98 2.40
C LYS A 29 -8.31 -9.43 1.21
N GLN A 30 -8.65 -8.14 1.22
CA GLN A 30 -9.44 -7.51 0.17
C GLN A 30 -8.72 -7.53 -1.19
N PHE A 31 -7.42 -7.26 -1.20
CA PHE A 31 -6.63 -7.20 -2.43
C PHE A 31 -5.91 -8.50 -2.79
N GLY A 32 -5.91 -9.48 -1.86
CA GLY A 32 -5.18 -10.73 -2.02
C GLY A 32 -3.66 -10.53 -2.00
N LEU A 33 -3.17 -9.58 -1.20
CA LEU A 33 -1.75 -9.26 -1.15
C LEU A 33 -0.95 -10.37 -0.47
N LYS A 34 0.25 -10.61 -0.99
CA LYS A 34 1.23 -11.53 -0.43
C LYS A 34 2.63 -10.90 -0.39
N GLU A 35 3.53 -11.56 0.32
CA GLU A 35 4.94 -11.17 0.33
C GLU A 35 5.50 -11.13 -1.10
N GLY A 36 6.27 -10.09 -1.40
CA GLY A 36 6.85 -9.84 -2.72
C GLY A 36 5.97 -9.03 -3.67
N ASP A 37 4.67 -8.86 -3.38
CA ASP A 37 3.81 -7.98 -4.17
C ASP A 37 4.29 -6.53 -4.09
N LYS A 38 4.18 -5.81 -5.21
CA LYS A 38 4.58 -4.41 -5.31
C LYS A 38 3.36 -3.51 -5.15
N LEU A 39 3.57 -2.39 -4.46
CA LEU A 39 2.58 -1.33 -4.31
C LEU A 39 3.10 -0.06 -5.00
N LEU A 40 2.24 0.61 -5.75
CA LEU A 40 2.52 1.92 -6.32
C LEU A 40 1.89 3.00 -5.44
N TRP A 41 2.68 4.03 -5.15
CA TRP A 41 2.31 5.14 -4.27
C TRP A 41 2.25 6.42 -5.08
N ARG A 42 1.17 7.18 -4.92
CA ARG A 42 1.00 8.51 -5.53
C ARG A 42 0.41 9.48 -4.52
N LEU A 43 0.68 10.76 -4.71
CA LEU A 43 -0.01 11.83 -3.99
C LEU A 43 -1.21 12.29 -4.82
N ASP A 44 -2.30 12.59 -4.14
CA ASP A 44 -3.50 13.15 -4.75
C ASP A 44 -4.13 14.19 -3.80
N VAL A 45 -4.99 15.05 -4.33
CA VAL A 45 -5.74 16.04 -3.56
C VAL A 45 -7.22 15.71 -3.63
N LYS A 46 -7.79 15.33 -2.50
CA LYS A 46 -9.22 15.00 -2.37
C LYS A 46 -9.82 15.75 -1.19
N ASP A 47 -10.99 16.37 -1.41
CA ASP A 47 -11.71 17.15 -0.38
C ASP A 47 -10.82 18.19 0.32
N ASN A 48 -9.99 18.88 -0.48
CA ASN A 48 -9.00 19.86 -0.03
C ASN A 48 -7.97 19.31 0.99
N LYS A 49 -7.72 18.00 0.96
CA LYS A 49 -6.71 17.30 1.76
C LYS A 49 -5.73 16.60 0.84
N LEU A 50 -4.45 16.68 1.18
CA LEU A 50 -3.43 15.84 0.55
C LEU A 50 -3.61 14.41 1.05
N VAL A 51 -3.77 13.47 0.13
CA VAL A 51 -3.94 12.05 0.42
C VAL A 51 -2.88 11.23 -0.32
N ILE A 52 -2.56 10.06 0.22
CA ILE A 52 -1.71 9.08 -0.44
C ILE A 52 -2.62 8.01 -1.04
N VAL A 53 -2.50 7.80 -2.34
CA VAL A 53 -3.19 6.72 -3.05
C VAL A 53 -2.21 5.57 -3.24
N ILE A 54 -2.61 4.38 -2.81
CA ILE A 54 -1.79 3.17 -2.88
C ILE A 54 -2.55 2.11 -3.68
N GLU A 55 -1.93 1.57 -4.73
CA GLU A 55 -2.52 0.52 -5.58
C GLU A 55 -1.57 -0.67 -5.75
N PRO A 56 -2.06 -1.93 -5.72
CA PRO A 56 -1.24 -3.09 -6.05
C PRO A 56 -0.82 -3.09 -7.52
N VAL A 57 0.47 -3.31 -7.78
CA VAL A 57 0.98 -3.50 -9.14
C VAL A 57 0.74 -4.95 -9.53
N LYS A 58 -0.43 -5.23 -10.11
CA LYS A 58 -0.69 -6.54 -10.72
C LYS A 58 -0.08 -6.55 -12.11
N VAL A 59 0.91 -7.41 -12.32
CA VAL A 59 1.33 -7.74 -13.68
C VAL A 59 0.18 -8.53 -14.29
N VAL A 60 -0.64 -7.87 -15.09
CA VAL A 60 -1.50 -8.59 -16.02
C VAL A 60 -0.51 -9.14 -17.04
N GLU A 61 -0.15 -10.42 -16.93
CA GLU A 61 0.39 -11.12 -18.09
C GLU A 61 -0.70 -10.95 -19.15
N ALA A 62 -0.44 -10.09 -20.14
CA ALA A 62 -1.33 -9.96 -21.27
C ALA A 62 -1.49 -11.36 -21.84
N GLU A 63 -2.69 -11.94 -21.72
CA GLU A 63 -3.03 -13.17 -22.40
C GLU A 63 -2.69 -12.94 -23.88
N VAL A 64 -1.60 -13.57 -24.32
CA VAL A 64 -1.26 -13.69 -25.72
C VAL A 64 -2.35 -14.60 -26.29
N ARG A 65 -3.37 -13.95 -26.86
CA ARG A 65 -4.38 -14.60 -27.69
C ARG A 65 -3.76 -15.08 -28.99
#